data_AF-A0A534AYW6-F1
#
_entry.id   AF-A0A534AYW6-F1
#
_cell.length_a   1.000
_cell.length_b   1.000
_cell.length_c   1.000
_cell.angle_alpha   90.00
_cell.angle_beta   90.00
_cell.angle_gamma   90.00
#
_symmetry.space_group_name_H-M   'P 1'
#
loop_
_entity.id
_entity.type
_entity.pdbx_description
1 polymer ?
#
loop_
_entity_poly.entity_id
_entity_poly.type
_entity_poly.pdbx_seq_one_letter_code
_entity_poly.pdbx_strand_id
1 'polypeptide(L)'
;LLRDTPYNTYTRAGLPPTPVALPGRESVLAAVRPEETQALYFVATGLGDGAHHFSRTLEEHNSAVKAYLARLRTQEHAADPKPVSRRP
;
A
#
# COMPACT_ATOMS: atom_id res chain seq x y z
N LEU A 1 -10.76 -6.73 -9.04
CA LEU A 1 -11.25 -6.55 -7.65
C LEU A 1 -12.69 -7.03 -7.47
N LEU A 2 -13.58 -6.91 -8.46
CA LEU A 2 -15.02 -7.15 -8.29
C LEU A 2 -15.44 -8.63 -8.33
N ARG A 3 -14.56 -9.55 -8.77
CA ARG A 3 -14.88 -10.97 -8.84
C ARG A 3 -14.95 -11.56 -7.44
N ASP A 4 -16.11 -12.07 -7.06
CA ASP A 4 -16.30 -12.70 -5.77
C ASP A 4 -15.68 -14.10 -5.72
N THR A 5 -14.87 -14.35 -4.68
CA THR A 5 -14.26 -15.64 -4.37
C THR A 5 -14.12 -15.75 -2.84
N PRO A 6 -13.99 -16.96 -2.27
CA PRO A 6 -13.76 -17.12 -0.83
C PRO A 6 -12.52 -16.40 -0.28
N TYR A 7 -11.56 -16.03 -1.14
CA TYR A 7 -10.30 -15.38 -0.76
C TYR A 7 -10.30 -13.86 -1.01
N ASN A 8 -11.36 -13.28 -1.58
CA ASN A 8 -11.42 -11.86 -1.90
C ASN A 8 -11.90 -11.03 -0.69
N THR A 9 -10.95 -10.45 0.04
CA THR A 9 -11.23 -9.60 1.21
C THR A 9 -11.81 -8.23 0.87
N TYR A 10 -11.90 -7.85 -0.42
CA TYR A 10 -12.65 -6.66 -0.83
C TYR A 10 -14.16 -6.90 -0.82
N THR A 11 -14.62 -8.15 -1.04
CA THR A 11 -16.05 -8.49 -1.12
C THR A 11 -16.56 -9.22 0.11
N ARG A 12 -15.68 -9.85 0.90
CA ARG A 12 -16.03 -10.62 2.09
C ARG A 12 -15.32 -10.08 3.33
N ALA A 13 -16.07 -9.90 4.40
CA ALA A 13 -15.53 -9.51 5.71
C ALA A 13 -14.86 -10.71 6.41
N GLY A 14 -13.83 -10.42 7.22
CA GLY A 14 -13.09 -11.42 7.99
C GLY A 14 -11.89 -12.00 7.24
N LEU A 15 -11.34 -13.08 7.79
CA LEU A 15 -10.17 -13.76 7.24
C LEU A 15 -10.58 -14.74 6.12
N PRO A 16 -9.72 -14.98 5.11
CA PRO A 16 -9.94 -16.04 4.13
C PRO A 16 -9.92 -17.43 4.79
N PRO A 17 -10.45 -18.49 4.13
CA PRO A 17 -10.55 -19.83 4.69
C PRO A 17 -9.22 -20.47 5.09
N THR A 18 -8.13 -20.12 4.41
CA THR A 18 -6.76 -20.60 4.69
C THR A 18 -5.74 -19.49 4.49
N PRO A 19 -4.51 -19.62 5.02
CA PRO A 19 -3.40 -18.74 4.66
C PRO A 19 -3.15 -18.70 3.15
N VAL A 20 -2.77 -17.54 2.63
CA VAL A 20 -2.44 -17.34 1.20
C VAL A 20 -0.96 -17.52 0.88
N ALA A 21 -0.12 -17.62 1.92
CA ALA A 21 1.32 -17.81 1.82
C ALA A 21 1.86 -18.54 3.06
N LEU A 22 3.12 -18.94 3.00
CA LEU A 22 3.85 -19.47 4.16
C LEU A 22 4.44 -18.30 4.97
N PRO A 23 3.96 -18.03 6.20
CA PRO A 23 4.45 -16.91 6.98
C PRO A 23 5.84 -17.18 7.57
N GLY A 24 6.70 -16.17 7.56
CA GLY A 24 7.95 -16.19 8.30
C GLY A 24 7.73 -15.99 9.81
N ARG A 25 8.78 -16.21 10.60
CA ARG A 25 8.75 -16.07 12.06
C ARG A 25 8.21 -14.71 12.52
N GLU A 26 8.72 -13.63 11.95
CA GLU A 26 8.33 -12.27 12.33
C GLU A 26 6.86 -11.97 12.00
N SER A 27 6.34 -12.51 10.89
CA SER A 27 4.92 -12.40 10.53
C SER A 27 4.02 -13.11 11.54
N VAL A 28 4.42 -14.29 12.01
CA VAL A 28 3.69 -15.02 13.05
C VAL A 28 3.72 -14.25 14.36
N LEU A 29 4.88 -13.71 14.76
CA LEU A 29 5.03 -12.93 15.97
C LEU A 29 4.13 -11.68 15.97
N ALA A 30 4.11 -10.94 14.86
CA ALA A 30 3.25 -9.77 14.69
C ALA A 30 1.75 -10.12 14.77
N ALA A 31 1.35 -11.29 14.28
CA ALA A 31 -0.04 -11.74 14.34
C ALA A 31 -0.50 -12.08 15.78
N VAL A 32 0.38 -12.69 16.60
CA VAL A 32 0.06 -13.08 17.98
C VAL A 32 0.37 -11.99 19.01
N ARG A 33 1.24 -11.03 18.67
CA ARG A 33 1.65 -9.91 19.50
C ARG A 33 1.70 -8.62 18.66
N PRO A 34 0.54 -8.09 18.26
CA PRO A 34 0.48 -6.84 17.51
C PRO A 34 0.90 -5.65 18.38
N GLU A 35 1.35 -4.59 17.72
CA GLU A 35 1.50 -3.28 18.37
C GLU A 35 0.12 -2.70 18.66
N GLU A 36 -0.06 -2.10 19.84
CA GLU A 36 -1.31 -1.43 20.19
C GLU A 36 -1.41 -0.09 19.46
N THR A 37 -2.33 -0.01 18.49
CA THR A 37 -2.54 1.19 17.69
C THR A 37 -4.00 1.35 17.31
N GLN A 38 -4.39 2.59 17.00
CA GLN A 38 -5.72 2.94 16.50
C GLN A 38 -5.75 3.10 14.97
N ALA A 39 -4.64 2.79 14.30
CA ALA A 39 -4.56 2.86 12.85
C ALA A 39 -5.46 1.81 12.19
N LEU A 40 -6.29 2.26 11.24
CA LEU A 40 -7.18 1.41 10.45
C LEU A 40 -6.77 1.36 8.97
N TYR A 41 -5.99 2.34 8.53
CA TYR A 41 -5.56 2.49 7.15
C TYR A 41 -4.06 2.69 7.07
N PHE A 42 -3.45 2.23 5.98
CA PHE A 42 -2.05 2.49 5.68
C PHE A 42 -1.86 2.70 4.17
N VAL A 43 -0.87 3.52 3.79
CA VAL A 43 -0.44 3.72 2.41
C VAL A 43 1.08 3.87 2.38
N ALA A 44 1.73 3.46 1.29
CA ALA A 44 3.16 3.70 1.12
C ALA A 44 3.48 5.21 1.14
N THR A 45 4.63 5.60 1.68
CA THR A 45 5.05 7.01 1.74
C THR A 45 5.47 7.54 0.36
N GLY A 46 5.98 6.66 -0.50
CA GLY A 46 6.54 7.02 -1.82
C GLY A 46 7.97 7.56 -1.75
N LEU A 47 8.69 7.31 -0.65
CA LEU A 47 10.09 7.75 -0.47
C LEU A 47 11.13 6.76 -1.02
N GLY A 48 10.70 5.56 -1.46
CA GLY A 48 11.60 4.52 -2.02
C GLY A 48 12.32 3.67 -0.96
N ASP A 49 12.12 3.95 0.32
CA ASP A 49 12.64 3.23 1.49
C ASP A 49 11.74 2.07 1.95
N GLY A 50 10.57 1.91 1.34
CA GLY A 50 9.57 0.91 1.71
C GLY A 50 8.71 1.32 2.93
N ALA A 51 8.79 2.56 3.39
CA ALA A 51 8.01 3.02 4.54
C ALA A 51 6.51 3.20 4.22
N HIS A 52 5.69 3.15 5.28
CA HIS A 52 4.25 3.34 5.23
C HIS A 52 3.79 4.45 6.18
N HIS A 53 2.75 5.18 5.77
CA HIS A 53 2.02 6.12 6.60
C HIS A 53 0.74 5.45 7.11
N PHE A 54 0.53 5.46 8.43
CA PHE A 54 -0.62 4.87 9.11
C PHE A 54 -1.64 5.96 9.49
N SER A 55 -2.93 5.67 9.40
CA SER A 55 -4.01 6.65 9.62
C SER A 55 -5.18 6.04 10.37
N ARG A 56 -5.82 6.84 11.22
CA ARG A 56 -6.96 6.43 12.05
C ARG A 56 -8.28 6.64 11.32
N THR A 57 -8.35 7.69 10.50
CA THR A 57 -9.56 8.08 9.78
C THR A 57 -9.39 7.94 8.27
N LEU A 58 -10.51 7.82 7.56
CA LEU A 58 -10.52 7.78 6.10
C LEU A 58 -10.04 9.10 5.47
N GLU A 59 -10.30 10.23 6.12
CA GLU A 59 -9.88 11.54 5.64
C GLU A 59 -8.36 11.71 5.69
N GLU A 60 -7.73 11.32 6.80
CA GLU A 60 -6.27 11.26 6.95
C GLU A 60 -5.66 10.34 5.89
N HIS A 61 -6.23 9.14 5.72
CA HIS A 61 -5.76 8.19 4.72
C HIS A 61 -5.82 8.77 3.31
N ASN A 62 -6.95 9.39 2.92
CA ASN A 62 -7.11 9.99 1.59
C ASN A 62 -6.10 11.12 1.34
N SER A 63 -5.77 11.89 2.37
CA SER A 63 -4.73 12.92 2.29
C SER A 63 -3.34 12.32 2.09
N ALA A 64 -3.02 11.25 2.82
CA ALA A 64 -1.76 10.51 2.65
C ALA A 64 -1.66 9.86 1.26
N VAL A 65 -2.76 9.29 0.73
CA VAL A 65 -2.83 8.74 -0.64
C VAL A 65 -2.56 9.82 -1.68
N LYS A 66 -3.16 11.01 -1.55
CA LYS A 66 -2.88 12.13 -2.46
C LYS A 66 -1.39 12.50 -2.46
N ALA A 67 -0.78 12.55 -1.28
CA ALA A 67 0.65 12.85 -1.16
C ALA A 67 1.53 11.75 -1.78
N TYR A 68 1.19 10.47 -1.59
CA TYR A 68 1.85 9.34 -2.23
C TYR A 68 1.78 9.43 -3.76
N LEU A 69 0.59 9.65 -4.33
CA LEU A 69 0.38 9.78 -5.77
C LEU A 69 1.11 10.99 -6.37
N ALA A 70 1.16 12.11 -5.65
CA ALA A 70 1.93 13.28 -6.08
C ALA A 70 3.42 12.95 -6.21
N ARG A 71 3.99 12.25 -5.22
CA ARG A 71 5.40 11.81 -5.26
C ARG A 71 5.68 10.86 -6.40
N LEU A 72 4.82 9.86 -6.63
CA LEU A 72 4.96 8.93 -7.75
C LEU A 72 5.04 9.68 -9.09
N ARG A 73 4.14 10.63 -9.32
CA ARG A 73 4.14 11.43 -10.56
C ARG A 73 5.43 12.23 -10.72
N THR A 74 5.95 12.83 -9.65
CA THR A 74 7.23 13.56 -9.71
C THR A 74 8.39 12.62 -10.02
N GLN A 75 8.41 11.41 -9.46
CA GLN A 75 9.45 10.41 -9.73
C GLN A 75 9.39 9.88 -11.17
N GLU A 76 8.20 9.67 -11.73
CA GLU A 76 8.03 9.32 -13.14
C GLU A 76 8.60 10.41 -14.06
N HIS A 77 8.32 11.70 -13.77
CA HIS A 77 8.87 12.81 -14.56
C HIS A 77 10.38 12.98 -14.40
N ALA A 78 10.94 12.64 -13.24
CA ALA A 78 12.38 12.67 -13.02
C ALA A 78 13.12 11.47 -13.67
N ALA A 79 12.43 10.34 -13.85
CA ALA A 79 12.98 9.13 -14.44
C ALA A 79 13.02 9.13 -15.97
N ASP A 80 12.37 10.09 -16.65
CA ASP A 80 12.42 10.24 -18.12
C ASP A 80 13.14 11.52 -18.59
N PRO A 81 14.49 11.57 -18.55
CA PRO A 81 15.26 12.59 -19.22
C PRO A 81 15.79 12.06 -20.57
N LYS A 82 14.95 11.97 -21.61
CA LYS A 82 15.46 11.85 -22.98
C LYS A 82 14.92 12.95 -23.88
N PRO A 83 15.78 13.75 -24.52
CA PRO A 83 15.34 14.76 -25.46
C PRO A 83 14.79 14.03 -26.69
N VAL A 84 13.55 14.34 -27.06
CA VAL A 84 13.03 14.03 -28.39
C VAL A 84 13.87 14.82 -29.39
N SER A 85 14.89 14.18 -29.96
CA SER A 85 15.62 14.74 -31.09
C SER A 85 14.67 14.77 -32.27
N ARG A 86 14.11 15.94 -32.56
CA ARG A 86 13.52 16.22 -33.86
C ARG A 86 14.67 16.21 -34.88
N ARG A 87 14.80 15.13 -35.65
CA ARG A 87 15.59 15.13 -36.88
C ARG A 87 14.74 15.77 -38.00
N PRO A 88 15.38 16.49 -38.95
CA PRO A 88 14.74 17.41 -39.88
C PRO A 88 13.78 16.74 -40.85
#